data_AF-S9PUV9-F1
#
_entry.id   AF-S9PUV9-F1
#
_cell.length_a   1.000
_cell.length_b   1.000
_cell.length_c   1.000
_cell.angle_alpha   90.00
_cell.angle_beta   90.00
_cell.angle_gamma   90.00
#
_symmetry.space_group_name_H-M   'P 1'
#
loop_
_entity.id
_entity.type
_entity.pdbx_description
1 polymer ?
#
loop_
_entity_poly.entity_id
_entity_poly.type
_entity_poly.pdbx_seq_one_letter_code
_entity_poly.pdbx_strand_id
1 'polypeptide(L)'
;MRFVFLYWVFFVRLLVHATYRYGSEFLHNFPDSKRTLQDWNANRFQEYRIKSSISVPVDSLFPSHQTLWLGIEADCSYLSQFTSRVEAKKHILQEIEKVSSLYDRSFHVYVQVLQLTLPSSEDCFVRKSVSENGAGFDKTASLEEKLNSFTKRKTDTKFEKNHLIPNPKYLSLPSEDATSQTVSPQAWLLLTTSNDTKEKGISWFATICNGFTIEDGWHVGPSSVVAAYPNDWPVIAHELGHIFGLIHDCDKKSCQDPNESCCPLSQALCDAQGLYVMHPSNSYPRHRFSDCSILQLHSLLAKNYISFSCLSKPSEDVGIRLGMCGNGIVEGDEECDCGDDCSQNPCCDGKTCKYAAGAVCDDSKDSCCKNCQLSRAGMVCRKASGSCDKPEFCTGKSAECPKDEHWEDGRYCSLPNANGYCASGKCTSPSEQCRELTNFSVSACQPGSCKVSCMNDNGVCYSSSMNYLDGTRCAGGLCYNGNCIPVEETSAATWRKQPSLFCASATMLISLALIAWFFW
;
A
#
# COMPACT_ATOMS: atom_id res chain seq x y z
N MET A 1 -23.28 41.12 -46.93
CA MET A 1 -22.43 40.37 -45.97
C MET A 1 -22.43 40.91 -44.52
N ARG A 2 -23.08 42.04 -44.18
CA ARG A 2 -23.23 42.48 -42.76
C ARG A 2 -24.50 41.98 -42.04
N PHE A 3 -25.51 41.51 -42.78
CA PHE A 3 -26.77 41.01 -42.19
C PHE A 3 -26.72 39.54 -41.72
N VAL A 4 -25.86 38.72 -42.31
CA VAL A 4 -25.71 37.29 -41.96
C VAL A 4 -24.98 37.12 -40.62
N PHE A 5 -24.06 38.03 -40.30
CA PHE A 5 -23.26 37.98 -39.07
C PHE A 5 -24.07 38.31 -37.81
N LEU A 6 -25.03 39.24 -37.92
CA LEU A 6 -25.90 39.60 -36.79
C LEU A 6 -26.94 38.51 -36.47
N TYR A 7 -27.42 37.81 -37.49
CA TYR A 7 -28.35 36.68 -37.30
C TYR A 7 -27.68 35.49 -36.60
N TRP A 8 -26.40 35.24 -36.90
CA TRP A 8 -25.63 34.16 -36.30
C TRP A 8 -25.32 34.42 -34.82
N VAL A 9 -24.97 35.66 -34.46
CA VAL A 9 -24.70 36.05 -33.06
C VAL A 9 -25.96 36.02 -32.19
N PHE A 10 -27.13 36.33 -32.76
CA PHE A 10 -28.41 36.24 -32.03
C PHE A 10 -28.85 34.79 -31.79
N PHE A 11 -28.60 33.90 -32.76
CA PHE A 11 -28.93 32.47 -32.66
C PHE A 11 -28.04 31.76 -31.61
N VAL A 12 -26.77 32.12 -31.53
CA VAL A 12 -25.84 31.60 -30.50
C VAL A 12 -26.22 32.06 -29.10
N ARG A 13 -26.71 33.31 -28.92
CA ARG A 13 -27.18 33.78 -27.61
C ARG A 13 -28.47 33.10 -27.14
N LEU A 14 -29.38 32.76 -28.06
CA LEU A 14 -30.62 32.04 -27.74
C LEU A 14 -30.36 30.57 -27.36
N LEU A 15 -29.39 29.92 -28.03
CA LEU A 15 -28.95 28.56 -27.67
C LEU A 15 -28.25 28.51 -26.31
N VAL A 16 -27.41 29.50 -25.98
CA VAL A 16 -26.71 29.58 -24.69
C VAL A 16 -27.68 29.87 -23.53
N HIS A 17 -28.77 30.62 -23.75
CA HIS A 17 -29.81 30.82 -22.73
C HIS A 17 -30.77 29.63 -22.59
N ALA A 18 -31.02 28.86 -23.66
CA ALA A 18 -31.87 27.67 -23.62
C ALA A 18 -31.17 26.49 -22.90
N THR A 19 -29.85 26.34 -23.04
CA THR A 19 -29.06 25.33 -22.31
C THR A 19 -28.88 25.65 -20.83
N TYR A 20 -28.95 26.93 -20.44
CA TYR A 20 -28.86 27.34 -19.02
C TYR A 20 -30.17 27.14 -18.25
N ARG A 21 -31.33 27.10 -18.93
CA ARG A 21 -32.66 26.93 -18.29
C ARG A 21 -33.18 25.50 -18.24
N TYR A 22 -32.64 24.59 -19.04
CA TYR A 22 -33.01 23.16 -19.03
C TYR A 22 -32.02 22.25 -18.27
N GLY A 23 -30.91 22.79 -17.78
CA GLY A 23 -29.93 22.06 -16.96
C GLY A 23 -30.15 22.13 -15.45
N SER A 24 -31.14 22.89 -14.97
CA SER A 24 -31.36 23.14 -13.54
C SER A 24 -32.51 22.35 -12.91
N GLU A 25 -33.19 21.48 -13.66
CA GLU A 25 -34.32 20.67 -13.13
C GLU A 25 -34.03 19.16 -13.04
N PHE A 26 -32.78 18.72 -13.26
CA PHE A 26 -32.39 17.30 -13.12
C PHE A 26 -31.25 17.05 -12.11
N LEU A 27 -30.98 18.01 -11.22
CA LEU A 27 -29.97 17.91 -10.17
C LEU A 27 -30.49 18.14 -8.75
N HIS A 28 -31.81 18.12 -8.54
CA HIS A 28 -32.38 18.14 -7.20
C HIS A 28 -33.50 17.12 -7.10
N ASN A 29 -33.13 15.86 -6.85
CA ASN A 29 -33.90 14.89 -6.08
C ASN A 29 -33.14 13.56 -5.98
N PHE A 30 -31.97 13.60 -5.35
CA PHE A 30 -31.56 12.46 -4.53
C PHE A 30 -31.73 12.94 -3.08
N PRO A 31 -32.53 12.26 -2.25
CA PRO A 31 -32.69 12.68 -0.87
C PRO A 31 -31.33 12.66 -0.17
N ASP A 32 -31.06 13.69 0.63
CA ASP A 32 -29.98 13.78 1.62
C ASP A 32 -30.17 12.70 2.71
N SER A 33 -30.16 11.41 2.32
CA SER A 33 -29.93 10.34 3.26
C SER A 33 -28.45 10.36 3.58
N LYS A 34 -28.10 10.63 4.85
CA LYS A 34 -26.74 10.45 5.37
C LYS A 34 -26.17 9.13 4.85
N ARG A 35 -25.22 9.17 3.92
CA ARG A 35 -24.48 7.97 3.49
C ARG A 35 -23.66 7.52 4.69
N THR A 36 -23.90 6.30 5.16
CA THR A 36 -23.07 5.71 6.22
C THR A 36 -21.71 5.33 5.66
N LEU A 37 -20.72 5.17 6.52
CA LEU A 37 -19.41 4.62 6.14
C LEU A 37 -19.54 3.21 5.56
N GLN A 38 -20.50 2.42 6.02
CA GLN A 38 -20.81 1.13 5.42
C GLN A 38 -21.25 1.29 3.95
N ASP A 39 -22.12 2.26 3.65
CA ASP A 39 -22.52 2.56 2.26
C ASP A 39 -21.33 3.08 1.43
N TRP A 40 -20.45 3.88 2.03
CA TRP A 40 -19.25 4.38 1.37
C TRP A 40 -18.29 3.24 1.03
N ASN A 41 -17.96 2.39 2.01
CA ASN A 41 -17.10 1.21 1.82
C ASN A 41 -17.73 0.25 0.82
N ALA A 42 -19.06 0.05 0.86
CA ALA A 42 -19.78 -0.81 -0.08
C ALA A 42 -19.75 -0.28 -1.52
N ASN A 43 -19.91 1.03 -1.73
CA ASN A 43 -19.82 1.65 -3.06
C ASN A 43 -18.41 1.52 -3.64
N ARG A 44 -17.40 1.86 -2.84
CA ARG A 44 -15.99 1.70 -3.20
C ARG A 44 -15.68 0.24 -3.49
N PHE A 45 -16.18 -0.67 -2.66
CA PHE A 45 -16.10 -2.11 -2.88
C PHE A 45 -16.73 -2.55 -4.23
N GLN A 46 -17.90 -2.06 -4.62
CA GLN A 46 -18.52 -2.40 -5.91
C GLN A 46 -17.65 -1.97 -7.10
N GLU A 47 -16.92 -0.85 -6.99
CA GLU A 47 -15.93 -0.44 -7.99
C GLU A 47 -14.77 -1.44 -8.12
N TYR A 48 -14.35 -2.07 -7.01
CA TYR A 48 -13.30 -3.09 -6.98
C TYR A 48 -13.81 -4.51 -7.35
N ARG A 49 -15.09 -4.84 -7.07
CA ARG A 49 -15.74 -6.15 -7.33
C ARG A 49 -15.72 -6.56 -8.81
N ILE A 50 -15.97 -5.61 -9.72
CA ILE A 50 -16.19 -5.90 -11.15
C ILE A 50 -14.91 -6.39 -11.85
N LYS A 51 -13.76 -6.36 -11.16
CA LYS A 51 -12.46 -6.41 -11.81
C LYS A 51 -11.45 -7.37 -11.16
N SER A 52 -11.80 -8.18 -10.16
CA SER A 52 -10.96 -9.29 -9.70
C SER A 52 -11.27 -10.57 -10.48
N SER A 53 -10.23 -11.27 -10.94
CA SER A 53 -10.35 -12.55 -11.65
C SER A 53 -9.13 -13.37 -11.26
N ILE A 54 -9.39 -14.59 -10.80
CA ILE A 54 -8.45 -15.50 -10.16
C ILE A 54 -7.60 -16.18 -11.24
N SER A 55 -6.26 -16.07 -11.21
CA SER A 55 -5.40 -16.93 -12.07
C SER A 55 -3.88 -16.93 -11.76
N VAL A 56 -3.42 -16.90 -10.50
CA VAL A 56 -1.96 -17.02 -10.25
C VAL A 56 -1.61 -17.94 -9.06
N PRO A 57 -0.61 -18.84 -9.18
CA PRO A 57 -0.08 -19.65 -8.06
C PRO A 57 0.60 -18.79 -6.98
N VAL A 58 0.43 -19.18 -5.71
CA VAL A 58 0.74 -18.41 -4.47
C VAL A 58 2.25 -18.19 -4.20
N ASP A 59 3.13 -19.04 -4.76
CA ASP A 59 4.52 -19.15 -4.29
C ASP A 59 5.52 -18.13 -4.88
N SER A 60 5.09 -17.16 -5.68
CA SER A 60 6.00 -16.21 -6.37
C SER A 60 5.65 -14.73 -6.21
N LEU A 61 4.86 -14.34 -5.19
CA LEU A 61 4.10 -13.08 -5.24
C LEU A 61 4.67 -11.92 -4.42
N PHE A 62 5.64 -12.17 -3.56
CA PHE A 62 6.40 -11.13 -2.84
C PHE A 62 7.88 -11.54 -2.78
N PRO A 63 8.74 -11.05 -3.70
CA PRO A 63 10.12 -11.54 -3.81
C PRO A 63 11.02 -11.12 -2.65
N SER A 64 10.58 -10.18 -1.82
CA SER A 64 11.29 -9.70 -0.64
C SER A 64 10.31 -9.20 0.41
N HIS A 65 10.67 -9.39 1.69
CA HIS A 65 9.94 -8.82 2.80
C HIS A 65 9.84 -7.29 2.68
N GLN A 66 8.72 -6.74 3.11
CA GLN A 66 8.47 -5.29 3.21
C GLN A 66 8.07 -4.93 4.63
N THR A 67 8.22 -3.68 5.01
CA THR A 67 7.82 -3.15 6.32
C THR A 67 6.75 -2.09 6.17
N LEU A 68 5.64 -2.32 6.85
CA LEU A 68 4.59 -1.35 7.14
C LEU A 68 4.91 -0.66 8.47
N TRP A 69 5.23 0.63 8.41
CA TRP A 69 5.38 1.48 9.58
C TRP A 69 4.02 2.00 10.04
N LEU A 70 3.60 1.55 11.22
CA LEU A 70 2.34 1.86 11.86
C LEU A 70 2.51 2.96 12.90
N GLY A 71 1.61 3.94 12.85
CA GLY A 71 1.45 4.96 13.86
C GLY A 71 0.27 4.60 14.75
N ILE A 72 0.50 4.38 16.04
CA ILE A 72 -0.52 3.96 16.99
C ILE A 72 -0.81 5.10 17.95
N GLU A 73 -2.11 5.35 18.18
CA GLU A 73 -2.60 6.24 19.21
C GLU A 73 -3.57 5.46 20.09
N ALA A 74 -3.35 5.45 21.41
CA ALA A 74 -4.32 4.86 22.34
C ALA A 74 -4.92 5.95 23.22
N ASP A 75 -6.24 5.99 23.32
CA ASP A 75 -6.92 7.01 24.11
C ASP A 75 -7.06 6.63 25.60
N CYS A 76 -7.46 7.58 26.45
CA CYS A 76 -7.63 7.31 27.89
C CYS A 76 -8.69 6.26 28.22
N SER A 77 -9.65 6.03 27.30
CA SER A 77 -10.65 5.00 27.50
C SER A 77 -10.05 3.60 27.32
N TYR A 78 -9.17 3.41 26.33
CA TYR A 78 -8.38 2.18 26.17
C TYR A 78 -7.43 1.98 27.36
N LEU A 79 -6.69 3.03 27.72
CA LEU A 79 -5.69 2.97 28.81
C LEU A 79 -6.28 2.64 30.19
N SER A 80 -7.55 2.95 30.43
CA SER A 80 -8.23 2.68 31.71
C SER A 80 -8.33 1.19 32.10
N GLN A 81 -7.97 0.29 31.19
CA GLN A 81 -7.93 -1.15 31.40
C GLN A 81 -6.61 -1.64 32.00
N PHE A 82 -5.57 -0.82 31.92
CA PHE A 82 -4.23 -1.15 32.41
C PHE A 82 -3.96 -0.44 33.73
N THR A 83 -3.00 -0.96 34.48
CA THR A 83 -2.57 -0.36 35.76
C THR A 83 -1.53 0.74 35.57
N SER A 84 -0.84 0.75 34.43
CA SER A 84 0.20 1.74 34.12
C SER A 84 0.42 1.92 32.62
N ARG A 85 1.08 3.02 32.25
CA ARG A 85 1.51 3.30 30.87
C ARG A 85 2.50 2.25 30.35
N VAL A 86 3.36 1.72 31.23
CA VAL A 86 4.35 0.70 30.89
C VAL A 86 3.65 -0.61 30.51
N GLU A 87 2.66 -1.03 31.30
CA GLU A 87 1.86 -2.21 31.00
C GLU A 87 1.08 -2.05 29.69
N ALA A 88 0.42 -0.91 29.49
CA ALA A 88 -0.30 -0.63 28.25
C ALA A 88 0.63 -0.62 27.03
N LYS A 89 1.80 0.01 27.12
CA LYS A 89 2.82 -0.01 26.06
C LYS A 89 3.24 -1.44 25.73
N LYS A 90 3.55 -2.24 26.75
CA LYS A 90 3.97 -3.63 26.58
C LYS A 90 2.86 -4.44 25.89
N HIS A 91 1.62 -4.33 26.35
CA HIS A 91 0.47 -5.02 25.75
C HIS A 91 0.29 -4.65 24.28
N ILE A 92 0.28 -3.34 23.95
CA ILE A 92 0.11 -2.87 22.58
C ILE A 92 1.19 -3.44 21.66
N LEU A 93 2.46 -3.38 22.07
CA LEU A 93 3.56 -3.91 21.26
C LEU A 93 3.45 -5.43 21.07
N GLN A 94 3.10 -6.18 22.11
CA GLN A 94 2.87 -7.64 22.02
C GLN A 94 1.71 -8.01 21.09
N GLU A 95 0.64 -7.21 21.06
CA GLU A 95 -0.47 -7.45 20.13
C GLU A 95 -0.05 -7.17 18.68
N ILE A 96 0.75 -6.12 18.44
CA ILE A 96 1.27 -5.80 17.10
C ILE A 96 2.28 -6.83 16.61
N GLU A 97 3.09 -7.42 17.50
CA GLU A 97 4.00 -8.52 17.15
C GLU A 97 3.22 -9.73 16.60
N LYS A 98 2.09 -10.10 17.22
CA LYS A 98 1.22 -11.18 16.72
C LYS A 98 0.63 -10.84 15.35
N VAL A 99 0.24 -9.58 15.15
CA VAL A 99 -0.22 -9.09 13.84
C VAL A 99 0.91 -9.17 12.81
N SER A 100 2.12 -8.73 13.16
CA SER A 100 3.29 -8.76 12.30
C SER A 100 3.62 -10.18 11.87
N SER A 101 3.68 -11.13 12.82
CA SER A 101 3.91 -12.55 12.54
C SER A 101 2.87 -13.13 11.58
N LEU A 102 1.58 -12.77 11.74
CA LEU A 102 0.50 -13.19 10.84
C LEU A 102 0.66 -12.60 9.43
N TYR A 103 1.02 -11.33 9.31
CA TYR A 103 1.21 -10.65 8.02
C TYR A 103 2.48 -11.10 7.31
N ASP A 104 3.54 -11.37 8.05
CA ASP A 104 4.82 -11.88 7.53
C ASP A 104 4.59 -13.20 6.79
N ARG A 105 4.07 -14.20 7.51
CA ARG A 105 3.81 -15.53 6.94
C ARG A 105 2.71 -15.58 5.87
N SER A 106 1.87 -14.54 5.75
CA SER A 106 0.77 -14.52 4.77
C SER A 106 1.09 -13.67 3.54
N PHE A 107 1.84 -12.58 3.71
CA PHE A 107 2.04 -11.53 2.70
C PHE A 107 3.50 -11.06 2.57
N HIS A 108 4.44 -11.63 3.33
CA HIS A 108 5.83 -11.14 3.47
C HIS A 108 5.89 -9.65 3.86
N VAL A 109 5.00 -9.23 4.78
CA VAL A 109 4.96 -7.85 5.29
C VAL A 109 5.16 -7.85 6.81
N TYR A 110 6.22 -7.23 7.29
CA TYR A 110 6.39 -6.89 8.70
C TYR A 110 5.54 -5.69 9.05
N VAL A 111 4.74 -5.79 10.11
CA VAL A 111 3.99 -4.67 10.67
C VAL A 111 4.75 -4.16 11.89
N GLN A 112 5.26 -2.94 11.82
CA GLN A 112 6.13 -2.39 12.84
C GLN A 112 5.64 -1.06 13.37
N VAL A 113 5.82 -0.81 14.67
CA VAL A 113 5.41 0.45 15.29
C VAL A 113 6.50 1.49 15.08
N LEU A 114 6.22 2.51 14.28
CA LEU A 114 7.12 3.65 14.11
C LEU A 114 6.84 4.74 15.15
N GLN A 115 5.57 4.93 15.49
CA GLN A 115 5.15 5.94 16.45
C GLN A 115 4.09 5.36 17.38
N LEU A 116 4.31 5.48 18.69
CA LEU A 116 3.31 5.18 19.71
C LEU A 116 2.99 6.44 20.52
N THR A 117 1.73 6.86 20.47
CA THR A 117 1.23 8.07 21.12
C THR A 117 0.26 7.70 22.23
N LEU A 118 0.62 8.02 23.47
CA LEU A 118 -0.19 7.75 24.66
C LEU A 118 -0.47 9.05 25.42
N PRO A 119 -1.64 9.23 26.04
CA PRO A 119 -1.94 10.34 26.94
C PRO A 119 -0.87 10.55 28.02
N SER A 120 -0.50 11.81 28.25
CA SER A 120 0.54 12.21 29.20
C SER A 120 0.05 12.20 30.66
N SER A 121 -1.25 12.34 30.89
CA SER A 121 -1.83 12.27 32.25
C SER A 121 -1.87 10.83 32.78
N GLU A 122 -1.40 10.64 34.01
CA GLU A 122 -1.54 9.38 34.76
C GLU A 122 -2.98 9.12 35.22
N ASP A 123 -3.86 10.14 35.16
CA ASP A 123 -5.26 10.02 35.56
C ASP A 123 -6.04 9.03 34.69
N CYS A 124 -5.53 8.69 33.50
CA CYS A 124 -6.16 7.73 32.59
C CYS A 124 -6.11 6.27 33.11
N PHE A 125 -5.28 5.98 34.12
CA PHE A 125 -5.17 4.67 34.77
C PHE A 125 -5.96 4.56 36.09
N VAL A 126 -6.55 5.66 36.56
CA VAL A 126 -7.35 5.70 37.79
C VAL A 126 -8.82 5.41 37.44
N ARG A 127 -9.45 4.43 38.10
CA ARG A 127 -10.86 4.02 37.94
C ARG A 127 -11.93 5.11 38.19
N LYS A 128 -11.56 6.39 38.30
CA LYS A 128 -12.51 7.50 38.43
C LYS A 128 -12.97 7.96 37.05
N SER A 129 -14.27 8.23 36.95
CA SER A 129 -14.95 8.80 35.79
C SER A 129 -14.11 9.91 35.16
N VAL A 130 -13.52 9.62 34.00
CA VAL A 130 -12.87 10.60 33.13
C VAL A 130 -13.86 11.74 32.93
N SER A 131 -13.57 12.91 33.49
CA SER A 131 -14.30 14.13 33.13
C SER A 131 -14.03 14.43 31.67
N GLU A 132 -15.04 14.93 30.97
CA GLU A 132 -15.14 15.17 29.52
C GLU A 132 -14.03 16.05 28.89
N ASN A 133 -13.00 16.41 29.64
CA ASN A 133 -11.89 17.26 29.20
C ASN A 133 -10.52 16.54 29.12
N GLY A 134 -10.49 15.23 29.37
CA GLY A 134 -9.32 14.37 29.18
C GLY A 134 -9.00 14.11 27.70
N ALA A 135 -7.77 13.69 27.40
CA ALA A 135 -7.28 13.38 26.06
C ALA A 135 -7.90 12.09 25.48
N GLY A 136 -9.22 12.02 25.43
CA GLY A 136 -10.00 10.86 25.01
C GLY A 136 -11.03 11.22 23.94
N PHE A 137 -11.37 10.25 23.10
CA PHE A 137 -12.59 10.36 22.31
C PHE A 137 -13.81 10.21 23.21
N ASP A 138 -14.92 10.85 22.84
CA ASP A 138 -16.21 10.67 23.50
C ASP A 138 -16.57 9.17 23.52
N LYS A 139 -16.88 8.65 24.72
CA LYS A 139 -17.27 7.24 24.90
C LYS A 139 -18.61 6.92 24.25
N THR A 140 -19.43 7.93 23.98
CA THR A 140 -20.74 7.80 23.35
C THR A 140 -20.68 7.88 21.82
N ALA A 141 -19.57 8.36 21.25
CA ALA A 141 -19.35 8.38 19.82
C ALA A 141 -19.23 6.96 19.25
N SER A 142 -19.85 6.75 18.09
CA SER A 142 -19.73 5.52 17.30
C SER A 142 -18.30 5.32 16.80
N LEU A 143 -17.94 4.07 16.45
CA LEU A 143 -16.64 3.77 15.86
C LEU A 143 -16.42 4.52 14.53
N GLU A 144 -17.48 4.69 13.73
CA GLU A 144 -17.49 5.47 12.49
C GLU A 144 -17.15 6.96 12.73
N GLU A 145 -17.78 7.59 13.71
CA GLU A 145 -17.48 8.98 14.07
C GLU A 145 -16.05 9.14 14.57
N LYS A 146 -15.55 8.16 15.34
CA LYS A 146 -14.16 8.11 15.80
C LYS A 146 -13.20 7.94 14.63
N LEU A 147 -13.48 7.07 13.66
CA LEU A 147 -12.62 6.85 12.50
C LEU A 147 -12.50 8.12 11.64
N ASN A 148 -13.62 8.76 11.31
CA ASN A 148 -13.61 10.00 10.52
C ASN A 148 -12.88 11.13 11.26
N SER A 149 -13.16 11.29 12.56
CA SER A 149 -12.48 12.30 13.38
C SER A 149 -10.99 12.03 13.55
N PHE A 150 -10.59 10.77 13.74
CA PHE A 150 -9.21 10.35 13.85
C PHE A 150 -8.46 10.60 12.54
N THR A 151 -9.05 10.18 11.41
CA THR A 151 -8.48 10.37 10.07
C THR A 151 -8.33 11.84 9.74
N LYS A 152 -9.34 12.66 10.05
CA LYS A 152 -9.26 14.13 9.91
C LYS A 152 -8.06 14.74 10.64
N ARG A 153 -7.78 14.31 11.87
CA ARG A 153 -6.62 14.81 12.62
C ARG A 153 -5.28 14.45 11.96
N LYS A 154 -5.22 13.35 11.20
CA LYS A 154 -4.03 12.98 10.41
C LYS A 154 -3.94 13.74 9.08
N THR A 155 -5.08 14.21 8.53
CA THR A 155 -5.13 15.05 7.32
C THR A 155 -4.66 16.50 7.57
N ASP A 156 -4.85 17.04 8.78
CA ASP A 156 -4.50 18.43 9.12
C ASP A 156 -2.98 18.62 9.33
N THR A 157 -2.27 18.96 8.25
CA THR A 157 -0.81 19.22 8.13
C THR A 157 -0.23 20.34 9.02
N LYS A 158 -1.01 20.95 9.93
CA LYS A 158 -0.46 21.81 10.99
C LYS A 158 0.18 21.02 12.14
N PHE A 159 -0.09 19.72 12.24
CA PHE A 159 0.49 18.87 13.28
C PHE A 159 1.89 18.34 12.91
N GLU A 160 2.15 18.04 11.63
CA GLU A 160 3.44 17.47 11.19
C GLU A 160 4.55 18.50 10.99
N LYS A 161 4.24 19.78 10.68
CA LYS A 161 5.28 20.83 10.53
C LYS A 161 6.00 21.20 11.84
N ASN A 162 5.51 20.74 13.00
CA ASN A 162 6.09 21.01 14.30
C ASN A 162 6.56 19.72 14.98
N HIS A 163 7.58 19.07 14.44
CA HIS A 163 8.41 18.06 15.15
C HIS A 163 9.06 18.57 16.46
N LEU A 164 8.58 19.66 17.08
CA LEU A 164 9.09 20.23 18.33
C LEU A 164 8.01 20.88 19.23
N ILE A 165 6.70 20.66 19.01
CA ILE A 165 5.71 21.09 20.01
C ILE A 165 4.89 19.90 20.49
N PRO A 166 5.27 19.26 21.62
CA PRO A 166 4.42 18.27 22.26
C PRO A 166 3.07 18.92 22.53
N ASN A 167 1.98 18.28 22.07
CA ASN A 167 0.67 18.58 22.63
C ASN A 167 0.77 18.18 24.11
N PRO A 168 0.62 19.11 25.08
CA PRO A 168 0.93 18.83 26.49
C PRO A 168 0.11 17.67 27.09
N LYS A 169 -0.92 17.19 26.37
CA LYS A 169 -1.79 16.06 26.71
C LYS A 169 -1.37 14.69 26.14
N TYR A 170 -0.39 14.60 25.23
CA TYR A 170 0.06 13.35 24.62
C TYR A 170 1.59 13.27 24.60
N LEU A 171 2.12 12.11 24.97
CA LEU A 171 3.54 11.80 24.86
C LEU A 171 3.74 10.91 23.62
N SER A 172 4.42 11.44 22.60
CA SER A 172 5.01 10.64 21.53
C SER A 172 6.34 10.09 22.01
N LEU A 173 6.53 8.78 21.93
CA LEU A 173 7.83 8.15 22.16
C LEU A 173 8.57 8.12 20.81
N PRO A 174 9.58 8.97 20.55
CA PRO A 174 10.44 8.80 19.38
C PRO A 174 11.31 7.54 19.53
N SER A 175 11.76 6.94 18.42
CA SER A 175 12.88 5.99 18.48
C SER A 175 14.12 6.74 18.98
N GLU A 176 14.88 6.15 19.90
CA GLU A 176 16.04 6.81 20.50
C GLU A 176 17.19 7.05 19.49
N ASP A 177 17.14 6.42 18.30
CA ASP A 177 18.21 6.44 17.29
C ASP A 177 17.81 6.99 15.91
N ALA A 178 16.79 7.85 15.82
CA ALA A 178 16.42 8.51 14.55
C ALA A 178 17.45 9.56 14.08
N THR A 179 18.65 9.12 13.69
CA THR A 179 19.61 9.92 12.94
C THR A 179 19.16 10.02 11.48
N SER A 180 18.54 11.14 11.13
CA SER A 180 18.46 11.67 9.76
C SER A 180 17.77 10.82 8.66
N GLN A 181 16.74 10.02 8.98
CA GLN A 181 15.82 9.48 7.96
C GLN A 181 14.36 9.89 8.24
N THR A 182 13.75 10.57 7.28
CA THR A 182 12.37 11.05 7.28
C THR A 182 11.39 9.92 6.97
N VAL A 183 11.24 8.94 7.86
CA VAL A 183 10.22 7.89 7.73
C VAL A 183 8.96 8.35 8.47
N SER A 184 7.81 8.35 7.80
CA SER A 184 6.50 8.64 8.40
C SER A 184 5.63 7.38 8.43
N PRO A 185 4.67 7.25 9.37
CA PRO A 185 3.79 6.09 9.38
C PRO A 185 2.96 6.00 8.09
N GLN A 186 2.93 4.83 7.46
CA GLN A 186 2.12 4.59 6.26
C GLN A 186 0.68 4.17 6.60
N ALA A 187 0.43 3.73 7.83
CA ALA A 187 -0.92 3.49 8.34
C ALA A 187 -1.04 3.98 9.79
N TRP A 188 -2.27 4.26 10.22
CA TRP A 188 -2.58 4.74 11.57
C TRP A 188 -3.65 3.89 12.25
N LEU A 189 -3.41 3.57 13.52
CA LEU A 189 -4.33 2.78 14.35
C LEU A 189 -4.72 3.57 15.59
N LEU A 190 -6.02 3.73 15.82
CA LEU A 190 -6.57 4.24 17.08
C LEU A 190 -7.07 3.08 17.94
N LEU A 191 -6.54 2.97 19.16
CA LEU A 191 -7.03 2.07 20.20
C LEU A 191 -7.95 2.84 21.17
N THR A 192 -9.19 2.39 21.31
CA THR A 192 -10.23 3.07 22.10
C THR A 192 -11.13 2.05 22.80
N THR A 193 -12.20 2.50 23.45
CA THR A 193 -13.33 1.63 23.87
C THR A 193 -14.58 1.95 23.06
N SER A 194 -15.49 0.99 22.97
CA SER A 194 -16.79 1.18 22.33
C SER A 194 -17.89 0.61 23.23
N ASN A 195 -19.03 1.29 23.28
CA ASN A 195 -20.25 0.75 23.88
C ASN A 195 -20.96 -0.24 22.94
N ASP A 196 -20.53 -0.32 21.68
CA ASP A 196 -21.05 -1.29 20.73
C ASP A 196 -20.59 -2.71 21.08
N THR A 197 -21.55 -3.62 21.21
CA THR A 197 -21.30 -5.02 21.52
C THR A 197 -21.03 -5.85 20.27
N LYS A 198 -21.45 -5.38 19.09
CA LYS A 198 -21.36 -6.09 17.81
C LYS A 198 -20.10 -5.72 17.05
N GLU A 199 -19.80 -4.43 16.91
CA GLU A 199 -18.65 -3.94 16.14
C GLU A 199 -17.45 -3.69 17.06
N LYS A 200 -16.30 -4.30 16.72
CA LYS A 200 -15.06 -4.21 17.51
C LYS A 200 -13.94 -3.45 16.81
N GLY A 201 -14.07 -3.20 15.52
CA GLY A 201 -13.16 -2.39 14.76
C GLY A 201 -13.86 -1.83 13.55
N ILE A 202 -13.27 -0.78 12.98
CA ILE A 202 -13.69 -0.20 11.72
C ILE A 202 -12.48 0.41 11.02
N SER A 203 -12.48 0.32 9.70
CA SER A 203 -11.33 0.71 8.88
C SER A 203 -11.76 1.27 7.54
N TRP A 204 -10.91 2.12 6.97
CA TRP A 204 -11.03 2.53 5.58
C TRP A 204 -10.58 1.41 4.65
N PHE A 205 -11.30 1.24 3.55
CA PHE A 205 -11.04 0.17 2.60
C PHE A 205 -10.07 0.57 1.48
N ALA A 206 -9.06 -0.27 1.22
CA ALA A 206 -8.10 -0.15 0.12
C ALA A 206 -7.42 1.24 0.07
N THR A 207 -6.84 1.63 1.20
CA THR A 207 -6.19 2.94 1.39
C THR A 207 -4.68 2.85 1.61
N ILE A 208 -4.10 1.64 1.63
CA ILE A 208 -2.66 1.46 1.77
C ILE A 208 -1.88 2.27 0.72
N CYS A 209 -0.84 2.98 1.18
CA CYS A 209 -0.01 3.89 0.36
C CYS A 209 -0.75 5.02 -0.36
N ASN A 210 -2.02 5.25 -0.05
CA ASN A 210 -2.75 6.43 -0.50
C ASN A 210 -2.58 7.55 0.54
N GLY A 211 -2.47 8.79 0.06
CA GLY A 211 -2.50 9.96 0.93
C GLY A 211 -3.88 10.18 1.56
N PHE A 212 -3.94 11.06 2.55
CA PHE A 212 -5.22 11.48 3.13
C PHE A 212 -5.98 12.41 2.18
N THR A 213 -7.26 12.11 1.94
CA THR A 213 -8.13 12.87 1.04
C THR A 213 -9.46 13.20 1.73
N ILE A 214 -10.24 14.09 1.11
CA ILE A 214 -11.62 14.35 1.50
C ILE A 214 -12.52 13.90 0.35
N GLU A 215 -13.39 12.93 0.60
CA GLU A 215 -14.32 12.34 -0.38
C GLU A 215 -15.74 12.37 0.20
N ASP A 216 -16.70 13.00 -0.49
CA ASP A 216 -18.10 13.13 -0.03
C ASP A 216 -18.25 13.66 1.42
N GLY A 217 -17.33 14.52 1.86
CA GLY A 217 -17.30 15.08 3.22
C GLY A 217 -16.61 14.21 4.28
N TRP A 218 -16.16 13.01 3.91
CA TRP A 218 -15.40 12.10 4.76
C TRP A 218 -13.90 12.33 4.61
N HIS A 219 -13.16 12.24 5.72
CA HIS A 219 -11.70 12.23 5.70
C HIS A 219 -11.25 10.79 5.55
N VAL A 220 -10.62 10.47 4.43
CA VAL A 220 -10.27 9.10 4.02
C VAL A 220 -8.75 8.95 4.03
N GLY A 221 -8.25 7.80 4.46
CA GLY A 221 -6.83 7.50 4.46
C GLY A 221 -6.54 6.13 5.07
N PRO A 222 -5.26 5.73 5.20
CA PRO A 222 -4.86 4.45 5.79
C PRO A 222 -4.99 4.49 7.32
N SER A 223 -6.23 4.54 7.81
CA SER A 223 -6.56 4.60 9.23
C SER A 223 -7.55 3.52 9.64
N SER A 224 -7.38 3.00 10.84
CA SER A 224 -8.31 2.09 11.50
C SER A 224 -8.58 2.49 12.95
N VAL A 225 -9.74 2.11 13.48
CA VAL A 225 -10.09 2.23 14.90
C VAL A 225 -10.44 0.84 15.43
N VAL A 226 -9.83 0.46 16.54
CA VAL A 226 -10.11 -0.81 17.22
C VAL A 226 -10.57 -0.52 18.65
N ALA A 227 -11.72 -1.07 19.00
CA ALA A 227 -12.23 -1.07 20.35
C ALA A 227 -11.57 -2.20 21.14
N ALA A 228 -11.20 -1.90 22.38
CA ALA A 228 -10.58 -2.87 23.26
C ALA A 228 -11.39 -4.17 23.40
N TYR A 229 -10.67 -5.27 23.32
CA TYR A 229 -11.17 -6.63 23.40
C TYR A 229 -10.15 -7.49 24.17
N PRO A 230 -10.54 -8.60 24.82
CA PRO A 230 -9.59 -9.42 25.58
C PRO A 230 -8.36 -9.90 24.77
N ASN A 231 -8.50 -9.99 23.44
CA ASN A 231 -7.41 -10.20 22.48
C ASN A 231 -7.61 -9.20 21.34
N ASP A 232 -6.86 -8.09 21.32
CA ASP A 232 -7.02 -7.03 20.33
C ASP A 232 -6.45 -7.44 18.97
N TRP A 233 -5.36 -8.22 18.96
CA TRP A 233 -4.56 -8.53 17.77
C TRP A 233 -5.36 -9.14 16.59
N PRO A 234 -6.36 -10.02 16.76
CA PRO A 234 -7.13 -10.53 15.62
C PRO A 234 -8.01 -9.44 15.00
N VAL A 235 -8.51 -8.51 15.82
CA VAL A 235 -9.30 -7.36 15.35
C VAL A 235 -8.38 -6.37 14.65
N ILE A 236 -7.20 -6.08 15.23
CA ILE A 236 -6.19 -5.24 14.57
C ILE A 236 -5.80 -5.82 13.22
N ALA A 237 -5.50 -7.12 13.14
CA ALA A 237 -5.17 -7.79 11.89
C ALA A 237 -6.32 -7.72 10.87
N HIS A 238 -7.56 -7.86 11.33
CA HIS A 238 -8.74 -7.73 10.47
C HIS A 238 -8.87 -6.31 9.90
N GLU A 239 -8.76 -5.28 10.75
CA GLU A 239 -8.91 -3.88 10.32
C GLU A 239 -7.77 -3.40 9.41
N LEU A 240 -6.53 -3.84 9.68
CA LEU A 240 -5.43 -3.63 8.75
C LEU A 240 -5.66 -4.37 7.43
N GLY A 241 -6.37 -5.49 7.43
CA GLY A 241 -6.74 -6.23 6.23
C GLY A 241 -7.59 -5.38 5.29
N HIS A 242 -8.54 -4.63 5.84
CA HIS A 242 -9.34 -3.67 5.09
C HIS A 242 -8.51 -2.53 4.50
N ILE A 243 -7.49 -2.02 5.20
CA ILE A 243 -6.54 -1.02 4.65
C ILE A 243 -5.85 -1.57 3.39
N PHE A 244 -5.51 -2.87 3.41
CA PHE A 244 -4.91 -3.62 2.30
C PHE A 244 -5.94 -3.98 1.20
N GLY A 245 -7.21 -3.67 1.39
CA GLY A 245 -8.30 -3.95 0.44
C GLY A 245 -8.88 -5.36 0.53
N LEU A 246 -8.58 -6.11 1.61
CA LEU A 246 -9.19 -7.41 1.85
C LEU A 246 -10.66 -7.24 2.22
N ILE A 247 -11.52 -8.14 1.74
CA ILE A 247 -12.93 -8.16 2.10
C ILE A 247 -13.22 -9.28 3.09
N HIS A 248 -14.43 -9.28 3.63
CA HIS A 248 -14.85 -10.33 4.53
C HIS A 248 -14.86 -11.71 3.86
N ASP A 249 -14.42 -12.72 4.59
CA ASP A 249 -14.66 -14.11 4.22
C ASP A 249 -16.16 -14.42 4.32
N CYS A 250 -16.64 -15.31 3.44
CA CYS A 250 -18.04 -15.68 3.42
C CYS A 250 -18.46 -16.41 4.70
N ASP A 251 -19.66 -16.08 5.16
CA ASP A 251 -20.38 -16.75 6.22
C ASP A 251 -21.72 -17.30 5.69
N LYS A 252 -22.49 -17.96 6.55
CA LYS A 252 -23.80 -18.54 6.16
C LYS A 252 -24.75 -17.53 5.52
N LYS A 253 -24.71 -16.28 5.96
CA LYS A 253 -25.63 -15.23 5.52
C LYS A 253 -25.23 -14.71 4.14
N SER A 254 -23.98 -14.31 3.99
CA SER A 254 -23.41 -13.82 2.73
C SER A 254 -23.44 -14.88 1.63
N CYS A 255 -23.32 -16.17 1.95
CA CYS A 255 -23.53 -17.26 0.98
C CYS A 255 -24.98 -17.41 0.48
N GLN A 256 -25.95 -16.83 1.17
CA GLN A 256 -27.36 -16.85 0.79
C GLN A 256 -27.81 -15.56 0.10
N ASP A 257 -26.98 -14.52 0.12
CA ASP A 257 -27.27 -13.24 -0.53
C ASP A 257 -26.39 -13.06 -1.78
N PRO A 258 -26.94 -13.20 -3.01
CA PRO A 258 -26.18 -13.04 -4.24
C PRO A 258 -25.64 -11.60 -4.44
N ASN A 259 -26.18 -10.62 -3.72
CA ASN A 259 -25.73 -9.23 -3.80
C ASN A 259 -24.58 -8.94 -2.84
N GLU A 260 -24.48 -9.69 -1.75
CA GLU A 260 -23.38 -9.60 -0.79
C GLU A 260 -22.12 -10.20 -1.42
N SER A 261 -20.99 -9.52 -1.21
CA SER A 261 -19.71 -10.00 -1.71
C SER A 261 -18.82 -10.37 -0.57
N CYS A 262 -18.23 -11.54 -0.69
CA CYS A 262 -17.39 -12.11 0.31
C CYS A 262 -16.37 -13.02 -0.36
N CYS A 263 -15.34 -13.38 0.39
CA CYS A 263 -14.30 -14.28 -0.02
C CYS A 263 -14.73 -15.74 0.27
N PRO A 264 -15.07 -16.56 -0.75
CA PRO A 264 -15.51 -17.92 -0.51
C PRO A 264 -14.34 -18.79 -0.06
N LEU A 265 -14.64 -19.84 0.72
CA LEU A 265 -13.64 -20.79 1.18
C LEU A 265 -12.91 -21.48 0.00
N SER A 266 -13.64 -21.79 -1.07
CA SER A 266 -13.11 -22.38 -2.30
C SER A 266 -14.10 -22.19 -3.46
N GLN A 267 -13.72 -22.67 -4.65
CA GLN A 267 -14.64 -22.72 -5.80
C GLN A 267 -15.90 -23.57 -5.54
N ALA A 268 -15.81 -24.58 -4.68
CA ALA A 268 -16.89 -25.53 -4.42
C ALA A 268 -17.67 -25.27 -3.12
N LEU A 269 -17.09 -24.51 -2.20
CA LEU A 269 -17.65 -24.24 -0.88
C LEU A 269 -17.57 -22.75 -0.57
N CYS A 270 -18.73 -22.13 -0.39
CA CYS A 270 -18.82 -20.70 -0.09
C CYS A 270 -18.45 -20.39 1.36
N ASP A 271 -19.14 -20.99 2.34
CA ASP A 271 -19.00 -20.66 3.77
C ASP A 271 -17.60 -21.00 4.30
N ALA A 272 -16.89 -19.98 4.80
CA ALA A 272 -15.56 -20.09 5.40
C ALA A 272 -15.59 -20.52 6.87
N GLN A 273 -16.79 -20.78 7.42
CA GLN A 273 -17.06 -21.41 8.72
C GLN A 273 -16.49 -20.66 9.93
N GLY A 274 -16.20 -19.36 9.78
CA GLY A 274 -15.64 -18.56 10.87
C GLY A 274 -14.19 -18.89 11.24
N LEU A 275 -13.41 -19.51 10.35
CA LEU A 275 -12.06 -20.00 10.65
C LEU A 275 -10.93 -18.99 10.40
N TYR A 276 -11.20 -17.90 9.67
CA TYR A 276 -10.18 -17.00 9.12
C TYR A 276 -10.33 -15.55 9.56
N VAL A 277 -9.20 -14.82 9.60
CA VAL A 277 -9.11 -13.47 10.17
C VAL A 277 -10.17 -12.52 9.59
N MET A 278 -10.44 -12.59 8.29
CA MET A 278 -11.42 -11.72 7.62
C MET A 278 -12.88 -12.13 7.82
N HIS A 279 -13.21 -13.09 8.67
CA HIS A 279 -14.61 -13.38 9.01
C HIS A 279 -15.30 -12.17 9.69
N PRO A 280 -16.55 -11.82 9.33
CA PRO A 280 -17.25 -10.62 9.81
C PRO A 280 -17.66 -10.66 11.29
N SER A 281 -17.62 -11.83 11.94
CA SER A 281 -17.84 -11.97 13.39
C SER A 281 -16.54 -12.19 14.16
N ASN A 282 -16.53 -11.93 15.46
CA ASN A 282 -15.38 -12.08 16.37
C ASN A 282 -15.39 -13.38 17.21
N SER A 283 -16.11 -14.42 16.77
CA SER A 283 -16.52 -15.51 17.68
C SER A 283 -15.42 -16.49 18.13
N TYR A 284 -14.22 -16.48 17.54
CA TYR A 284 -13.12 -17.40 17.88
C TYR A 284 -11.75 -16.78 17.52
N PRO A 285 -10.64 -17.21 18.15
CA PRO A 285 -9.31 -16.78 17.74
C PRO A 285 -8.97 -17.38 16.37
N ARG A 286 -8.60 -16.51 15.42
CA ARG A 286 -8.33 -16.87 14.02
C ARG A 286 -6.92 -16.45 13.68
N HIS A 287 -6.09 -17.43 13.35
CA HIS A 287 -4.65 -17.25 13.22
C HIS A 287 -4.15 -17.34 11.77
N ARG A 288 -5.03 -17.23 10.78
CA ARG A 288 -4.65 -17.27 9.37
C ARG A 288 -5.63 -16.49 8.50
N PHE A 289 -5.12 -15.87 7.45
CA PHE A 289 -5.92 -15.40 6.33
C PHE A 289 -6.41 -16.58 5.49
N SER A 290 -7.56 -16.43 4.82
CA SER A 290 -8.04 -17.44 3.89
C SER A 290 -7.24 -17.40 2.60
N ASP A 291 -7.23 -18.51 1.86
CA ASP A 291 -6.62 -18.55 0.53
C ASP A 291 -7.25 -17.50 -0.39
N CYS A 292 -8.55 -17.21 -0.22
CA CYS A 292 -9.22 -16.15 -0.93
C CYS A 292 -8.67 -14.76 -0.57
N SER A 293 -8.50 -14.44 0.72
CA SER A 293 -7.92 -13.16 1.13
C SER A 293 -6.50 -12.98 0.56
N ILE A 294 -5.68 -14.04 0.60
CA ILE A 294 -4.32 -14.01 0.04
C ILE A 294 -4.34 -13.76 -1.47
N LEU A 295 -5.14 -14.52 -2.22
CA LEU A 295 -5.29 -14.34 -3.66
C LEU A 295 -5.92 -12.99 -4.03
N GLN A 296 -6.82 -12.47 -3.19
CA GLN A 296 -7.43 -11.16 -3.38
C GLN A 296 -6.37 -10.07 -3.33
N LEU A 297 -5.51 -10.06 -2.30
CA LEU A 297 -4.43 -9.08 -2.17
C LEU A 297 -3.53 -9.08 -3.41
N HIS A 298 -3.17 -10.28 -3.87
CA HIS A 298 -2.39 -10.46 -5.09
C HIS A 298 -3.08 -9.89 -6.31
N SER A 299 -4.38 -10.18 -6.48
CA SER A 299 -5.16 -9.63 -7.60
C SER A 299 -5.24 -8.11 -7.52
N LEU A 300 -5.29 -7.52 -6.33
CA LEU A 300 -5.33 -6.06 -6.15
C LEU A 300 -3.99 -5.42 -6.54
N LEU A 301 -2.86 -6.01 -6.13
CA LEU A 301 -1.52 -5.54 -6.49
C LEU A 301 -1.20 -5.75 -7.98
N ALA A 302 -1.51 -6.92 -8.52
CA ALA A 302 -1.25 -7.24 -9.93
C ALA A 302 -2.02 -6.30 -10.87
N LYS A 303 -3.24 -5.92 -10.48
CA LYS A 303 -4.10 -4.99 -11.23
C LYS A 303 -3.88 -3.52 -10.83
N ASN A 304 -2.89 -3.24 -9.98
CA ASN A 304 -2.55 -1.91 -9.48
C ASN A 304 -3.74 -1.15 -8.84
N TYR A 305 -4.69 -1.87 -8.22
CA TYR A 305 -5.78 -1.26 -7.43
C TYR A 305 -5.29 -0.72 -6.10
N ILE A 306 -4.23 -1.33 -5.59
CA ILE A 306 -3.46 -0.85 -4.44
C ILE A 306 -1.98 -0.89 -4.83
N SER A 307 -1.15 -0.15 -4.10
CA SER A 307 0.31 -0.15 -4.27
C SER A 307 0.99 -0.34 -2.92
N PHE A 308 2.12 -1.03 -2.91
CA PHE A 308 3.03 -1.11 -1.77
C PHE A 308 4.26 -0.21 -1.94
N SER A 309 4.25 0.71 -2.92
CA SER A 309 5.39 1.59 -3.22
C SER A 309 5.85 2.48 -2.05
N CYS A 310 4.99 2.73 -1.07
CA CYS A 310 5.34 3.47 0.14
C CYS A 310 5.94 2.61 1.25
N LEU A 311 5.83 1.28 1.15
CA LEU A 311 6.41 0.37 2.13
C LEU A 311 7.93 0.34 1.93
N SER A 312 8.65 0.31 3.04
CA SER A 312 10.11 0.27 3.02
C SER A 312 10.60 -1.17 3.09
N LYS A 313 11.88 -1.38 2.75
CA LYS A 313 12.55 -2.62 3.13
C LYS A 313 12.57 -2.78 4.67
N PRO A 314 12.64 -4.01 5.19
CA PRO A 314 12.98 -4.25 6.59
C PRO A 314 14.25 -3.47 6.91
N SER A 315 14.18 -2.63 7.93
CA SER A 315 15.31 -1.88 8.47
C SER A 315 15.39 -2.18 9.95
N GLU A 316 16.58 -2.48 10.44
CA GLU A 316 16.84 -2.80 11.85
C GLU A 316 16.75 -1.56 12.75
N ASP A 317 16.87 -0.34 12.19
CA ASP A 317 17.26 0.85 12.97
C ASP A 317 16.14 1.84 13.35
N VAL A 318 14.89 1.67 12.88
CA VAL A 318 13.91 2.80 12.88
C VAL A 318 12.60 2.55 13.67
N GLY A 319 12.40 1.36 14.26
CA GLY A 319 11.15 0.98 14.94
C GLY A 319 11.15 1.07 16.47
N ILE A 320 9.98 1.34 17.08
CA ILE A 320 9.73 1.10 18.51
C ILE A 320 9.46 -0.40 18.68
N ARG A 321 10.43 -1.12 19.21
CA ARG A 321 10.39 -2.58 19.37
C ARG A 321 10.56 -2.96 20.84
N LEU A 322 10.01 -4.10 21.25
CA LEU A 322 10.30 -4.68 22.57
C LEU A 322 11.65 -5.40 22.59
N GLY A 323 12.16 -5.83 21.42
CA GLY A 323 13.36 -6.66 21.31
C GLY A 323 13.09 -8.04 21.88
N MET A 324 12.24 -8.82 21.19
CA MET A 324 11.77 -10.12 21.69
C MET A 324 12.22 -11.26 20.79
N CYS A 325 13.33 -11.88 21.21
CA CYS A 325 13.84 -13.07 20.55
C CYS A 325 12.80 -14.19 20.42
N GLY A 326 12.66 -14.68 19.19
CA GLY A 326 11.78 -15.77 18.82
C GLY A 326 10.48 -15.29 18.19
N ASN A 327 10.38 -14.03 17.77
CA ASN A 327 9.21 -13.50 17.06
C ASN A 327 9.39 -13.50 15.52
N GLY A 328 10.57 -13.90 15.03
CA GLY A 328 10.91 -14.02 13.62
C GLY A 328 11.36 -12.72 12.95
N ILE A 329 11.66 -11.68 13.72
CA ILE A 329 12.13 -10.36 13.27
C ILE A 329 13.45 -10.08 13.98
N VAL A 330 14.49 -9.70 13.25
CA VAL A 330 15.78 -9.31 13.87
C VAL A 330 15.66 -7.91 14.46
N GLU A 331 15.80 -7.78 15.79
CA GLU A 331 15.62 -6.53 16.51
C GLU A 331 16.76 -6.21 17.49
N GLY A 332 17.12 -4.92 17.60
CA GLY A 332 18.03 -4.44 18.64
C GLY A 332 19.43 -5.05 18.53
N ASP A 333 19.81 -5.89 19.49
CA ASP A 333 21.10 -6.59 19.46
C ASP A 333 21.02 -7.98 18.83
N GLU A 334 19.86 -8.47 18.41
CA GLU A 334 19.72 -9.75 17.73
C GLU A 334 20.50 -9.78 16.41
N GLU A 335 21.09 -10.93 16.10
CA GLU A 335 21.80 -11.17 14.83
C GLU A 335 20.94 -11.98 13.85
N CYS A 336 19.94 -12.70 14.37
CA CYS A 336 19.00 -13.51 13.60
C CYS A 336 17.76 -13.78 14.45
N ASP A 337 16.61 -14.04 13.82
CA ASP A 337 15.43 -14.53 14.52
C ASP A 337 14.62 -15.47 13.62
N CYS A 338 14.61 -16.74 14.00
CA CYS A 338 13.95 -17.84 13.30
C CYS A 338 12.51 -18.09 13.77
N GLY A 339 11.98 -17.25 14.66
CA GLY A 339 10.65 -17.38 15.24
C GLY A 339 10.58 -18.41 16.37
N ASP A 340 9.36 -18.78 16.74
CA ASP A 340 9.07 -19.66 17.87
C ASP A 340 9.59 -21.11 17.66
N ASP A 341 9.82 -21.53 16.41
CA ASP A 341 10.31 -22.85 16.02
C ASP A 341 11.55 -22.77 15.13
N CYS A 342 12.72 -22.90 15.76
CA CYS A 342 14.02 -22.89 15.10
C CYS A 342 14.58 -24.30 14.82
N SER A 343 13.77 -25.35 14.97
CA SER A 343 14.25 -26.74 14.84
C SER A 343 14.83 -27.08 13.46
N GLN A 344 14.43 -26.34 12.43
CA GLN A 344 14.90 -26.50 11.05
C GLN A 344 15.88 -25.41 10.59
N ASN A 345 16.21 -24.44 11.44
CA ASN A 345 17.14 -23.35 11.11
C ASN A 345 18.51 -23.62 11.78
N PRO A 346 19.52 -24.10 11.04
CA PRO A 346 20.85 -24.35 11.60
C PRO A 346 21.67 -23.07 11.79
N CYS A 347 21.21 -21.93 11.28
CA CYS A 347 21.94 -20.66 11.24
C CYS A 347 21.67 -19.77 12.44
N CYS A 348 20.54 -19.97 13.12
CA CYS A 348 20.10 -19.12 14.20
C CYS A 348 19.81 -19.90 15.49
N ASP A 349 20.32 -19.42 16.63
CA ASP A 349 19.93 -19.94 17.94
C ASP A 349 18.66 -19.24 18.44
N GLY A 350 17.52 -19.91 18.27
CA GLY A 350 16.21 -19.39 18.69
C GLY A 350 16.03 -19.07 20.18
N LYS A 351 16.99 -19.41 21.05
CA LYS A 351 16.94 -18.99 22.46
C LYS A 351 17.62 -17.65 22.71
N THR A 352 18.58 -17.30 21.87
CA THR A 352 19.45 -16.14 22.06
C THR A 352 19.35 -15.13 20.93
N CYS A 353 18.76 -15.52 19.79
CA CYS A 353 18.65 -14.72 18.57
C CYS A 353 20.01 -14.19 18.12
N LYS A 354 21.01 -15.05 18.28
CA LYS A 354 22.38 -14.87 17.80
C LYS A 354 22.67 -15.93 16.76
N TYR A 355 23.61 -15.63 15.87
CA TYR A 355 24.06 -16.62 14.90
C TYR A 355 24.60 -17.85 15.60
N ALA A 356 24.23 -19.02 15.10
CA ALA A 356 24.80 -20.27 15.55
C ALA A 356 26.31 -20.30 15.29
N ALA A 357 27.05 -21.16 16.00
CA ALA A 357 28.50 -21.22 15.88
C ALA A 357 28.95 -21.43 14.42
N GLY A 358 29.64 -20.43 13.86
CA GLY A 358 30.16 -20.44 12.49
C GLY A 358 29.20 -19.87 11.44
N ALA A 359 27.96 -19.51 11.80
CA ALA A 359 27.05 -18.79 10.93
C ALA A 359 27.40 -17.29 10.89
N VAL A 360 27.11 -16.66 9.74
CA VAL A 360 27.29 -15.21 9.53
C VAL A 360 26.07 -14.55 8.86
N CYS A 361 25.03 -15.34 8.60
CA CYS A 361 23.74 -14.95 8.03
C CYS A 361 22.72 -16.07 8.25
N ASP A 362 21.45 -15.80 7.98
CA ASP A 362 20.33 -16.74 8.12
C ASP A 362 19.68 -17.09 6.77
N ASP A 363 19.79 -18.37 6.35
CA ASP A 363 19.23 -18.87 5.09
C ASP A 363 17.73 -18.63 4.90
N SER A 364 16.96 -18.51 5.99
CA SER A 364 15.51 -18.35 5.97
C SER A 364 15.06 -16.89 5.83
N LYS A 365 15.92 -15.94 6.17
CA LYS A 365 15.61 -14.50 6.19
C LYS A 365 16.40 -13.73 5.13
N ASP A 366 17.63 -14.13 4.88
CA ASP A 366 18.59 -13.41 4.05
C ASP A 366 18.65 -13.98 2.63
N SER A 367 18.19 -13.20 1.64
CA SER A 367 18.17 -13.62 0.23
C SER A 367 19.56 -13.86 -0.39
N CYS A 368 20.62 -13.39 0.27
CA CYS A 368 22.01 -13.66 -0.08
C CYS A 368 22.73 -14.56 0.93
N CYS A 369 22.01 -15.38 1.69
CA CYS A 369 22.60 -16.40 2.55
C CYS A 369 22.42 -17.80 1.96
N LYS A 370 23.45 -18.65 2.12
CA LYS A 370 23.37 -20.06 1.77
C LYS A 370 24.24 -20.90 2.69
N ASN A 371 23.65 -21.91 3.32
CA ASN A 371 24.28 -22.75 4.34
C ASN A 371 24.90 -21.88 5.45
N CYS A 372 24.17 -20.85 5.89
CA CYS A 372 24.58 -19.91 6.93
C CYS A 372 25.83 -19.07 6.59
N GLN A 373 26.17 -18.99 5.29
CA GLN A 373 27.32 -18.23 4.78
C GLN A 373 26.88 -17.25 3.69
N LEU A 374 27.59 -16.14 3.58
CA LEU A 374 27.34 -15.15 2.54
C LEU A 374 27.48 -15.80 1.15
N SER A 375 26.45 -15.61 0.34
CA SER A 375 26.44 -16.05 -1.05
C SER A 375 27.48 -15.27 -1.84
N ARG A 376 28.19 -15.98 -2.73
CA ARG A 376 29.21 -15.39 -3.60
C ARG A 376 28.67 -14.20 -4.41
N ALA A 377 29.56 -13.25 -4.68
CA ALA A 377 29.26 -12.12 -5.55
C ALA A 377 28.72 -12.59 -6.91
N GLY A 378 27.66 -11.95 -7.39
CA GLY A 378 27.02 -12.29 -8.68
C GLY A 378 25.99 -13.43 -8.61
N MET A 379 25.66 -13.96 -7.43
CA MET A 379 24.48 -14.82 -7.27
C MET A 379 23.20 -13.99 -7.37
N VAL A 380 22.24 -14.39 -8.20
CA VAL A 380 20.96 -13.68 -8.32
C VAL A 380 20.15 -13.87 -7.04
N CYS A 381 19.84 -12.79 -6.34
CA CYS A 381 18.98 -12.80 -5.16
C CYS A 381 17.56 -12.33 -5.45
N ARG A 382 17.39 -11.44 -6.43
CA ARG A 382 16.08 -11.09 -6.98
C ARG A 382 16.12 -11.16 -8.50
N LYS A 383 15.19 -11.92 -9.07
CA LYS A 383 15.05 -12.01 -10.52
C LYS A 383 14.27 -10.80 -11.02
N ALA A 384 14.62 -10.34 -12.21
CA ALA A 384 13.82 -9.33 -12.89
C ALA A 384 12.39 -9.85 -13.15
N SER A 385 11.40 -9.06 -12.76
CA SER A 385 9.98 -9.34 -12.99
C SER A 385 9.53 -9.05 -14.43
N GLY A 386 10.32 -8.31 -15.20
CA GLY A 386 10.04 -7.98 -16.59
C GLY A 386 11.17 -7.21 -17.26
N SER A 387 10.97 -6.77 -18.50
CA SER A 387 12.00 -6.06 -19.29
C SER A 387 12.40 -4.69 -18.72
N CYS A 388 11.57 -4.12 -17.85
CA CYS A 388 11.80 -2.82 -17.22
C CYS A 388 12.39 -2.93 -15.81
N ASP A 389 12.55 -4.14 -15.32
CA ASP A 389 13.08 -4.45 -14.00
C ASP A 389 14.50 -5.02 -14.14
N LYS A 390 15.43 -4.68 -13.24
CA LYS A 390 16.78 -5.26 -13.28
C LYS A 390 16.84 -6.45 -12.33
N PRO A 391 17.65 -7.47 -12.60
CA PRO A 391 17.96 -8.46 -11.59
C PRO A 391 18.99 -7.90 -10.60
N GLU A 392 18.85 -8.24 -9.31
CA GLU A 392 19.84 -7.92 -8.29
C GLU A 392 20.68 -9.14 -7.96
N PHE A 393 21.93 -8.84 -7.62
CA PHE A 393 22.94 -9.82 -7.38
C PHE A 393 23.56 -9.59 -6.01
N CYS A 394 23.78 -10.68 -5.28
CA CYS A 394 24.54 -10.67 -4.06
C CYS A 394 25.91 -10.04 -4.29
N THR A 395 26.34 -9.21 -3.35
CA THR A 395 27.63 -8.52 -3.41
C THR A 395 28.80 -9.40 -2.97
N GLY A 396 28.50 -10.53 -2.32
CA GLY A 396 29.51 -11.36 -1.64
C GLY A 396 29.98 -10.79 -0.30
N LYS A 397 29.39 -9.67 0.15
CA LYS A 397 29.81 -8.95 1.36
C LYS A 397 28.64 -8.62 2.30
N SER A 398 27.41 -8.88 1.90
CA SER A 398 26.20 -8.68 2.70
C SER A 398 25.26 -9.88 2.50
N ALA A 399 24.53 -10.21 3.55
CA ALA A 399 23.47 -11.22 3.56
C ALA A 399 22.19 -10.70 2.88
N GLU A 400 22.04 -9.39 2.78
CA GLU A 400 20.92 -8.75 2.11
C GLU A 400 21.11 -8.68 0.59
N CYS A 401 19.98 -8.81 -0.12
CA CYS A 401 19.94 -8.47 -1.54
C CYS A 401 19.98 -6.94 -1.70
N PRO A 402 20.78 -6.40 -2.64
CA PRO A 402 20.82 -4.97 -2.93
C PRO A 402 19.43 -4.34 -3.18
N LYS A 403 19.38 -3.00 -3.14
CA LYS A 403 18.15 -2.25 -3.44
C LYS A 403 17.60 -2.66 -4.81
N ASP A 404 16.29 -2.90 -4.87
CA ASP A 404 15.57 -3.13 -6.13
C ASP A 404 15.77 -1.91 -7.03
N GLU A 405 16.34 -2.18 -8.21
CA GLU A 405 16.52 -1.19 -9.24
C GLU A 405 15.74 -1.58 -10.49
N HIS A 406 15.07 -0.60 -11.07
CA HIS A 406 14.51 -0.73 -12.40
C HIS A 406 15.32 0.06 -13.43
N TRP A 407 14.99 -0.17 -14.70
CA TRP A 407 15.40 0.71 -15.77
C TRP A 407 14.67 2.04 -15.69
N GLU A 408 15.28 3.08 -16.25
CA GLU A 408 14.76 4.44 -16.24
C GLU A 408 13.35 4.54 -16.83
N ASP A 409 12.51 5.34 -16.18
CA ASP A 409 11.15 5.59 -16.66
C ASP A 409 11.16 6.27 -18.03
N GLY A 410 10.22 5.90 -18.88
CA GLY A 410 10.16 6.35 -20.27
C GLY A 410 11.05 5.58 -21.24
N ARG A 411 11.91 4.65 -20.76
CA ARG A 411 12.67 3.72 -21.60
C ARG A 411 11.73 2.84 -22.39
N TYR A 412 11.98 2.66 -23.69
CA TYR A 412 11.19 1.75 -24.53
C TYR A 412 11.26 0.31 -24.03
N CYS A 413 10.11 -0.37 -24.07
CA CYS A 413 9.98 -1.80 -23.85
C CYS A 413 8.85 -2.36 -24.74
N SER A 414 8.85 -3.67 -24.99
CA SER A 414 7.88 -4.29 -25.89
C SER A 414 6.73 -4.91 -25.11
N LEU A 415 5.50 -4.51 -25.42
CA LEU A 415 4.28 -5.19 -24.98
C LEU A 415 3.84 -6.21 -26.04
N PRO A 416 3.09 -7.26 -25.69
CA PRO A 416 2.70 -8.31 -26.64
C PRO A 416 2.01 -7.80 -27.91
N ASN A 417 1.21 -6.73 -27.81
CA ASN A 417 0.42 -6.17 -28.92
C ASN A 417 0.60 -4.65 -29.09
N ALA A 418 1.64 -4.04 -28.49
CA ALA A 418 1.85 -2.59 -28.53
C ALA A 418 3.30 -2.21 -28.18
N ASN A 419 3.62 -0.94 -28.41
CA ASN A 419 4.81 -0.34 -27.81
C ASN A 419 4.52 0.01 -26.34
N GLY A 420 5.43 -0.37 -25.45
CA GLY A 420 5.40 0.02 -24.05
C GLY A 420 6.57 0.93 -23.69
N TYR A 421 6.50 1.50 -22.50
CA TYR A 421 7.58 2.21 -21.86
C TYR A 421 7.66 1.80 -20.41
N CYS A 422 8.86 1.82 -19.85
CA CYS A 422 9.09 1.56 -18.45
C CYS A 422 8.45 2.65 -17.61
N ALA A 423 7.67 2.25 -16.60
CA ALA A 423 7.11 3.11 -15.59
C ALA A 423 7.18 2.36 -14.26
N SER A 424 7.92 2.88 -13.28
CA SER A 424 8.13 2.26 -11.96
C SER A 424 8.51 0.77 -12.06
N GLY A 425 9.41 0.44 -12.99
CA GLY A 425 9.89 -0.93 -13.21
C GLY A 425 8.97 -1.86 -14.00
N LYS A 426 7.77 -1.43 -14.38
CA LYS A 426 6.87 -2.21 -15.25
C LYS A 426 6.92 -1.72 -16.69
N CYS A 427 6.90 -2.65 -17.63
CA CYS A 427 6.69 -2.31 -19.04
C CYS A 427 5.20 -2.06 -19.26
N THR A 428 4.80 -0.85 -19.62
CA THR A 428 3.38 -0.49 -19.68
C THR A 428 3.08 0.63 -20.67
N SER A 429 1.80 0.95 -20.85
CA SER A 429 1.33 2.11 -21.60
C SER A 429 -0.01 2.57 -21.01
N PRO A 430 -0.50 3.79 -21.28
CA PRO A 430 -1.83 4.20 -20.83
C PRO A 430 -2.93 3.22 -21.26
N SER A 431 -2.84 2.68 -22.48
CA SER A 431 -3.80 1.70 -22.99
C SER A 431 -3.63 0.33 -22.33
N GLU A 432 -2.41 -0.09 -22.03
CA GLU A 432 -2.15 -1.33 -21.30
C GLU A 432 -2.66 -1.24 -19.86
N GLN A 433 -2.41 -0.13 -19.18
CA GLN A 433 -2.98 0.12 -17.85
C GLN A 433 -4.51 0.11 -17.90
N CYS A 434 -5.14 0.66 -18.95
CA CYS A 434 -6.59 0.55 -19.12
C CYS A 434 -7.08 -0.90 -19.30
N ARG A 435 -6.32 -1.74 -20.01
CA ARG A 435 -6.61 -3.18 -20.17
C ARG A 435 -6.41 -3.97 -18.88
N GLU A 436 -5.38 -3.64 -18.11
CA GLU A 436 -5.12 -4.24 -16.80
C GLU A 436 -6.17 -3.80 -15.76
N LEU A 437 -6.60 -2.54 -15.82
CA LEU A 437 -7.52 -1.92 -14.86
C LEU A 437 -9.00 -2.19 -15.15
N THR A 438 -9.36 -2.66 -16.35
CA THR A 438 -10.76 -2.84 -16.75
C THR A 438 -10.94 -4.04 -17.68
N ASN A 439 -12.05 -4.76 -17.52
CA ASN A 439 -12.41 -5.90 -18.37
C ASN A 439 -13.09 -5.50 -19.70
N PHE A 440 -13.40 -4.21 -19.88
CA PHE A 440 -14.15 -3.69 -21.03
C PHE A 440 -13.33 -2.74 -21.90
N SER A 441 -12.09 -2.39 -21.52
CA SER A 441 -11.34 -1.37 -22.22
C SER A 441 -10.48 -1.91 -23.35
N VAL A 442 -10.56 -1.23 -24.50
CA VAL A 442 -9.74 -1.51 -25.67
C VAL A 442 -8.46 -0.68 -25.67
N SER A 443 -8.53 0.57 -25.17
CA SER A 443 -7.44 1.55 -25.16
C SER A 443 -7.71 2.76 -24.24
N ALA A 444 -6.68 3.59 -24.02
CA ALA A 444 -6.83 4.86 -23.30
C ALA A 444 -7.44 5.98 -24.16
N CYS A 445 -8.30 6.81 -23.57
CA CYS A 445 -8.92 7.98 -24.22
C CYS A 445 -8.05 9.23 -24.16
N GLN A 446 -7.34 9.42 -23.04
CA GLN A 446 -6.45 10.56 -22.82
C GLN A 446 -5.05 10.06 -22.47
N PRO A 447 -4.32 9.47 -23.43
CA PRO A 447 -2.98 8.92 -23.17
C PRO A 447 -1.94 10.01 -22.84
N GLY A 448 -2.26 11.29 -23.08
CA GLY A 448 -1.44 12.42 -22.66
C GLY A 448 -1.72 12.93 -21.25
N SER A 449 -2.73 12.38 -20.55
CA SER A 449 -3.06 12.73 -19.18
C SER A 449 -2.36 11.80 -18.20
N CYS A 450 -2.15 12.26 -16.96
CA CYS A 450 -1.74 11.40 -15.85
C CYS A 450 -2.91 10.83 -15.06
N LYS A 451 -4.14 11.22 -15.42
CA LYS A 451 -5.37 10.63 -14.88
C LYS A 451 -5.86 9.52 -15.80
N VAL A 452 -6.20 8.37 -15.22
CA VAL A 452 -6.65 7.20 -15.97
C VAL A 452 -7.96 7.52 -16.70
N SER A 453 -8.00 7.27 -17.99
CA SER A 453 -9.20 7.44 -18.81
C SER A 453 -9.25 6.35 -19.88
N CYS A 454 -10.23 5.46 -19.76
CA CYS A 454 -10.29 4.21 -20.52
C CYS A 454 -11.52 4.17 -21.42
N MET A 455 -11.32 3.69 -22.64
CA MET A 455 -12.34 3.57 -23.67
C MET A 455 -12.92 2.16 -23.68
N ASN A 456 -14.24 2.01 -23.66
CA ASN A 456 -14.89 0.71 -23.85
C ASN A 456 -15.01 0.32 -25.34
N ASP A 457 -15.50 -0.89 -25.62
CA ASP A 457 -15.73 -1.40 -26.99
C ASP A 457 -16.64 -0.51 -27.85
N ASN A 458 -17.53 0.26 -27.22
CA ASN A 458 -18.45 1.19 -27.90
C ASN A 458 -17.85 2.59 -28.13
N GLY A 459 -16.57 2.79 -27.81
CA GLY A 459 -15.88 4.08 -27.95
C GLY A 459 -16.20 5.11 -26.87
N VAL A 460 -16.86 4.70 -25.77
CA VAL A 460 -17.21 5.58 -24.64
C VAL A 460 -16.06 5.63 -23.66
N CYS A 461 -15.68 6.85 -23.28
CA CYS A 461 -14.59 7.12 -22.35
C CYS A 461 -15.07 7.26 -20.90
N TYR A 462 -14.40 6.55 -20.00
CA TYR A 462 -14.62 6.63 -18.56
C TYR A 462 -13.35 7.11 -17.89
N SER A 463 -13.46 8.22 -17.18
CA SER A 463 -12.35 8.76 -16.37
C SER A 463 -12.43 8.20 -14.97
N SER A 464 -11.35 7.58 -14.48
CA SER A 464 -11.24 7.11 -13.11
C SER A 464 -10.70 8.22 -12.21
N SER A 465 -10.92 8.11 -10.89
CA SER A 465 -10.25 8.93 -9.87
C SER A 465 -8.76 8.60 -9.72
N MET A 466 -8.31 7.46 -10.28
CA MET A 466 -6.91 7.01 -10.22
C MET A 466 -5.99 7.74 -11.22
N ASN A 467 -4.72 7.79 -10.87
CA ASN A 467 -3.65 8.25 -11.76
C ASN A 467 -3.00 7.05 -12.46
N TYR A 468 -2.45 7.27 -13.66
CA TYR A 468 -1.55 6.28 -14.27
C TYR A 468 -0.30 6.12 -13.41
N LEU A 469 0.32 4.95 -13.49
CA LEU A 469 1.54 4.60 -12.75
C LEU A 469 2.62 5.67 -12.93
N ASP A 470 3.34 5.99 -11.86
CA ASP A 470 4.46 6.93 -11.94
C ASP A 470 5.51 6.43 -12.96
N GLY A 471 6.02 7.34 -13.78
CA GLY A 471 6.84 7.03 -14.96
C GLY A 471 6.04 6.79 -16.25
N THR A 472 4.71 6.77 -16.22
CA THR A 472 3.90 6.62 -17.45
C THR A 472 4.03 7.84 -18.35
N ARG A 473 4.16 7.64 -19.66
CA ARG A 473 4.20 8.75 -20.61
C ARG A 473 2.90 9.56 -20.60
N CYS A 474 3.05 10.89 -20.60
CA CYS A 474 1.99 11.88 -20.74
C CYS A 474 2.38 12.92 -21.80
N ALA A 475 1.56 13.97 -21.97
CA ALA A 475 1.77 14.99 -22.99
C ALA A 475 3.07 15.79 -22.72
N GLY A 476 4.15 15.40 -23.40
CA GLY A 476 5.46 16.05 -23.30
C GLY A 476 6.28 15.65 -22.08
N GLY A 477 5.93 14.55 -21.40
CA GLY A 477 6.50 14.23 -20.09
C GLY A 477 6.27 12.80 -19.60
N LEU A 478 6.53 12.60 -18.31
CA LEU A 478 6.21 11.40 -17.54
C LEU A 478 5.36 11.77 -16.32
N CYS A 479 4.47 10.87 -15.90
CA CYS A 479 3.59 11.07 -14.76
C CYS A 479 4.30 10.84 -13.44
N TYR A 480 4.10 11.74 -12.48
CA TYR A 480 4.49 11.54 -11.09
C TYR A 480 3.47 12.19 -10.17
N ASN A 481 2.93 11.45 -9.19
CA ASN A 481 1.89 11.91 -8.28
C ASN A 481 0.68 12.56 -9.01
N GLY A 482 0.29 11.97 -10.14
CA GLY A 482 -0.83 12.47 -10.96
C GLY A 482 -0.55 13.73 -11.79
N ASN A 483 0.68 14.25 -11.77
CA ASN A 483 1.09 15.40 -12.57
C ASN A 483 2.01 14.98 -13.71
N CYS A 484 1.84 15.59 -14.88
CA CYS A 484 2.73 15.37 -16.01
C CYS A 484 3.98 16.25 -15.87
N ILE A 485 5.12 15.63 -15.58
CA ILE A 485 6.40 16.31 -15.46
C ILE A 485 7.12 16.26 -16.82
N PRO A 486 7.49 17.42 -17.41
CA PRO A 486 8.25 17.44 -18.65
C PRO A 486 9.56 16.69 -18.47
N VAL A 487 9.84 15.75 -19.38
CA VAL A 487 11.19 15.21 -19.53
C VAL A 487 11.87 16.02 -20.61
N GLU A 488 13.05 16.57 -20.32
CA GLU A 488 13.88 17.13 -21.38
C GLU A 488 14.19 15.99 -22.34
N GLU A 489 13.56 16.00 -23.52
CA GLU A 489 13.93 15.13 -24.62
C GLU A 489 15.35 15.49 -25.04
N THR A 490 16.34 14.92 -24.37
CA THR A 490 17.72 14.89 -24.85
C THR A 490 17.79 13.86 -25.98
N SER A 491 17.16 14.19 -27.10
CA SER A 491 17.34 13.57 -28.41
C SER A 491 18.79 13.64 -28.93
N ALA A 492 19.74 14.08 -28.09
CA ALA A 492 21.18 14.10 -28.33
C ALA A 492 22.01 13.24 -27.35
N ALA A 493 21.44 12.66 -26.28
CA ALA A 493 22.22 11.95 -25.25
C ALA A 493 22.40 10.44 -25.49
N THR A 494 21.53 9.79 -26.27
CA THR A 494 21.64 8.34 -26.56
C THR A 494 22.71 8.01 -27.61
N TRP A 495 23.28 9.01 -28.30
CA TRP A 495 24.34 8.80 -29.28
C TRP A 495 25.76 8.87 -28.68
N ARG A 496 25.91 9.25 -27.41
CA ARG A 496 27.23 9.57 -26.82
C ARG A 496 27.78 8.51 -25.84
N LYS A 497 27.17 7.34 -25.73
CA LYS A 497 27.69 6.23 -24.87
C LYS A 497 27.76 4.86 -25.57
N GLN A 498 28.15 4.82 -26.85
CA GLN A 498 28.68 3.61 -27.48
C GLN A 498 30.00 3.88 -28.21
N PRO A 499 31.15 3.89 -27.52
CA PRO A 499 32.44 4.05 -28.17
C PRO A 499 32.85 2.84 -29.05
N SER A 500 32.12 1.71 -28.99
CA SER A 500 32.48 0.48 -29.70
C SER A 500 31.96 0.37 -31.14
N LEU A 501 30.90 1.09 -31.54
CA LEU A 501 30.40 1.02 -32.93
C LEU A 501 31.10 2.00 -33.89
N PHE A 502 31.65 3.12 -33.38
CA PHE A 502 32.31 4.12 -34.22
C PHE A 502 33.74 3.73 -34.65
N CYS A 503 34.41 2.83 -33.92
CA CYS A 503 35.73 2.33 -34.35
C CYS A 503 35.63 1.36 -35.53
N ALA A 504 34.54 0.60 -35.65
CA ALA A 504 34.35 -0.36 -36.75
C ALA A 504 34.03 0.34 -38.08
N SER A 505 33.28 1.45 -38.05
CA SER A 505 32.95 2.21 -39.26
C SER A 505 34.11 3.06 -39.76
N ALA A 506 34.90 3.67 -38.86
CA ALA A 506 36.09 4.43 -39.24
C ALA A 506 37.18 3.54 -39.84
N THR A 507 37.40 2.34 -39.29
CA THR A 507 38.39 1.38 -39.83
C THR A 507 37.96 0.81 -41.18
N MET A 508 36.67 0.55 -41.40
CA MET A 508 36.18 0.15 -42.75
C MET A 508 36.33 1.26 -43.78
N LEU A 509 36.04 2.51 -43.44
CA LEU A 509 36.16 3.63 -44.38
C LEU A 509 37.63 3.95 -44.72
N ILE A 510 38.54 3.86 -43.74
CA ILE A 510 39.98 4.01 -43.99
C ILE A 510 40.51 2.84 -44.83
N SER A 511 40.03 1.61 -44.59
CA SER A 511 40.42 0.44 -45.39
C SER A 511 39.93 0.55 -46.83
N LEU A 512 38.70 1.01 -47.05
CA LEU A 512 38.15 1.24 -48.40
C LEU A 512 38.86 2.38 -49.12
N ALA A 513 39.26 3.44 -48.42
CA ALA A 513 40.04 4.53 -49.00
C ALA A 513 41.47 4.10 -49.37
N LEU A 514 42.11 3.26 -48.55
CA LEU A 514 43.43 2.69 -48.85
C LEU A 514 43.40 1.70 -50.01
N ILE A 515 42.34 0.90 -50.13
CA ILE A 515 42.13 0.02 -51.29
C ILE A 515 41.90 0.86 -52.55
N ALA A 516 41.07 1.90 -52.49
CA ALA A 516 40.84 2.80 -53.62
C ALA A 516 42.12 3.54 -54.08
N TRP A 517 43.02 3.89 -53.15
CA TRP A 517 44.31 4.51 -53.47
C TRP A 517 45.34 3.55 -54.06
N PHE A 518 45.20 2.24 -53.85
CA PHE A 518 46.10 1.23 -54.43
C PHE A 518 45.70 0.82 -55.86
N PHE A 519 44.46 1.08 -56.27
CA PHE A 519 43.92 0.75 -57.59
C PHE A 519 43.75 1.96 -58.52
N TRP A 520 44.31 3.11 -58.15
CA TRP A 520 44.41 4.34 -58.94
C TRP A 520 45.85 4.85 -58.87
#